data_AF-A0A367IHB6-F1
#
_entry.id   AF-A0A367IHB6-F1
#
_cell.length_a   1.000
_cell.length_b   1.000
_cell.length_c   1.000
_cell.angle_alpha   90.00
_cell.angle_beta   90.00
_cell.angle_gamma   90.00
#
_symmetry.space_group_name_H-M   'P 1'
#
loop_
_entity.id
_entity.type
_entity.pdbx_description
1 polymer ?
#
loop_
_entity_poly.entity_id
_entity_poly.type
_entity_poly.pdbx_seq_one_letter_code
_entity_poly.pdbx_strand_id
1 'polypeptide(L)'
;MWFWIVVFTVVGIACLWYSRHQPFPEISGRFSALLLSVSILLWLSSTAPRSTTEEVPAIVAAVIGGLGVVFGVRHMTVTHRDVVVAPFGGILLCIGSISLLSDRWGDYNQAEQLISFALASVLVTLEIYLAFRGLVIGVQGISWSKSGLRQVRRGLLEGPRGAVSHFEKSWHSEDQWLTAMSHAALVLIHRHMGDSENEEYHDLELEKLGGWDSVDESWTGAIREGLSAL
;
A
#
# COMPACT_ATOMS: atom_id res chain seq x y z
N MET A 1 -4.44 -22.32 -18.59
CA MET A 1 -4.95 -20.93 -18.76
C MET A 1 -5.93 -20.49 -17.67
N TRP A 2 -7.03 -21.22 -17.42
CA TRP A 2 -8.03 -20.81 -16.42
C TRP A 2 -7.49 -20.53 -15.02
N PHE A 3 -6.55 -21.35 -14.55
CA PHE A 3 -5.83 -21.11 -13.29
C PHE A 3 -5.25 -19.69 -13.21
N TRP A 4 -4.50 -19.27 -14.24
CA TRP A 4 -3.88 -17.95 -14.28
C TRP A 4 -4.89 -16.82 -14.36
N ILE A 5 -5.95 -16.98 -15.15
CA ILE A 5 -7.04 -15.99 -15.23
C ILE A 5 -7.58 -15.75 -13.82
N VAL A 6 -7.93 -16.81 -13.09
CA VAL A 6 -8.45 -16.74 -11.71
C VAL A 6 -7.44 -16.10 -10.77
N VAL A 7 -6.16 -16.49 -10.82
CA VAL A 7 -5.11 -15.91 -9.97
C VAL A 7 -5.02 -14.40 -10.18
N PHE A 8 -4.89 -13.92 -11.42
CA PHE A 8 -4.82 -12.49 -11.72
C PHE A 8 -6.10 -11.75 -11.33
N THR A 9 -7.29 -12.34 -11.54
CA THR A 9 -8.56 -11.75 -11.12
C THR A 9 -8.65 -11.61 -9.61
N VAL A 10 -8.36 -12.68 -8.86
CA VAL A 10 -8.50 -12.71 -7.40
C VAL A 10 -7.49 -11.77 -6.75
N VAL A 11 -6.22 -11.82 -7.17
CA VAL A 11 -5.18 -10.90 -6.66
C VAL A 11 -5.53 -9.45 -7.03
N GLY A 12 -6.00 -9.22 -8.26
CA GLY A 12 -6.44 -7.89 -8.72
C GLY A 12 -7.59 -7.33 -7.89
N ILE A 13 -8.65 -8.11 -7.65
CA ILE A 13 -9.81 -7.70 -6.84
C ILE A 13 -9.41 -7.49 -5.38
N ALA A 14 -8.64 -8.42 -4.80
CA ALA A 14 -8.17 -8.30 -3.42
C ALA A 14 -7.33 -7.03 -3.23
N CYS A 15 -6.38 -6.77 -4.15
CA CYS A 15 -5.58 -5.55 -4.15
C CYS A 15 -6.46 -4.29 -4.28
N LEU A 16 -7.50 -4.32 -5.13
CA LEU A 16 -8.43 -3.20 -5.25
C LEU A 16 -9.18 -2.92 -3.95
N TRP A 17 -9.66 -3.98 -3.30
CA TRP A 17 -10.41 -3.87 -2.06
C TRP A 17 -9.54 -3.32 -0.92
N TYR A 18 -8.32 -3.86 -0.75
CA TYR A 18 -7.36 -3.35 0.23
C TYR A 18 -6.91 -1.92 -0.08
N SER A 19 -6.75 -1.54 -1.35
CA SER A 19 -6.31 -0.19 -1.74
C SER A 19 -7.21 0.90 -1.17
N ARG A 20 -8.52 0.65 -1.02
CA ARG A 20 -9.50 1.63 -0.53
C ARG A 20 -9.30 2.00 0.94
N HIS A 21 -8.61 1.17 1.70
CA HIS A 21 -8.34 1.37 3.12
C HIS A 21 -6.96 2.01 3.37
N GLN A 22 -6.21 2.31 2.32
CA GLN A 22 -4.87 2.90 2.41
C GLN A 22 -4.91 4.44 2.31
N PRO A 23 -3.91 5.15 2.88
CA PRO A 23 -3.81 6.60 2.78
C PRO A 23 -3.60 7.09 1.33
N PHE A 24 -3.01 6.26 0.47
CA PHE A 24 -2.73 6.55 -0.94
C PHE A 24 -3.35 5.48 -1.86
N PRO A 25 -4.69 5.47 -2.01
CA PRO A 25 -5.39 4.40 -2.74
C PRO A 25 -5.02 4.33 -4.23
N GLU A 26 -4.54 5.43 -4.82
CA GLU A 26 -4.33 5.53 -6.25
C GLU A 26 -3.17 4.63 -6.75
N ILE A 27 -2.15 4.39 -5.93
CA ILE A 27 -0.98 3.59 -6.32
C ILE A 27 -1.39 2.11 -6.44
N SER A 28 -1.94 1.55 -5.35
CA SER A 28 -2.43 0.17 -5.32
C SER A 28 -3.60 -0.05 -6.28
N GLY A 29 -4.46 0.95 -6.46
CA GLY A 29 -5.54 0.91 -7.45
C GLY A 29 -5.05 0.79 -8.90
N ARG A 30 -3.98 1.51 -9.28
CA ARG A 30 -3.36 1.39 -10.61
C ARG A 30 -2.75 0.00 -10.82
N PHE A 31 -2.10 -0.54 -9.80
CA PHE A 31 -1.56 -1.90 -9.87
C PHE A 31 -2.67 -2.95 -10.04
N SER A 32 -3.76 -2.83 -9.26
CA SER A 32 -4.95 -3.67 -9.42
C SER A 32 -5.55 -3.58 -10.84
N ALA A 33 -5.69 -2.38 -11.39
CA ALA A 33 -6.19 -2.19 -12.75
C ALA A 33 -5.31 -2.89 -13.80
N LEU A 34 -3.99 -2.85 -13.63
CA LEU A 34 -3.05 -3.60 -14.46
C LEU A 34 -3.29 -5.12 -14.36
N LEU A 35 -3.44 -5.66 -13.15
CA LEU A 35 -3.70 -7.11 -12.96
C LEU A 35 -5.01 -7.56 -13.59
N LEU A 36 -6.08 -6.77 -13.43
CA LEU A 36 -7.37 -7.05 -14.04
C LEU A 36 -7.32 -6.95 -15.57
N SER A 37 -6.55 -5.99 -16.10
CA SER A 37 -6.32 -5.87 -17.55
C SER A 37 -5.60 -7.10 -18.10
N VAL A 38 -4.57 -7.58 -17.39
CA VAL A 38 -3.86 -8.82 -17.76
C VAL A 38 -4.77 -10.04 -17.69
N SER A 39 -5.61 -10.15 -16.66
CA SER A 39 -6.62 -11.22 -16.56
C SER A 39 -7.57 -11.24 -17.77
N ILE A 40 -8.07 -10.06 -18.18
CA ILE A 40 -8.93 -9.92 -19.37
C ILE A 40 -8.16 -10.34 -20.64
N LEU A 41 -6.90 -9.92 -20.80
CA LEU A 41 -6.07 -10.30 -21.94
C LEU A 41 -5.83 -11.81 -21.99
N LEU A 42 -5.58 -12.46 -20.85
CA LEU A 42 -5.44 -13.91 -20.76
C LEU A 42 -6.75 -14.63 -21.09
N TRP A 43 -7.88 -14.09 -20.67
CA TRP A 43 -9.18 -14.62 -21.02
C TRP A 43 -9.46 -14.53 -22.53
N LEU A 44 -9.18 -13.38 -23.16
CA LEU A 44 -9.27 -13.23 -24.61
C LEU A 44 -8.33 -14.20 -25.35
N SER A 45 -7.09 -14.33 -24.88
CA SER A 45 -6.10 -15.27 -25.40
C SER A 45 -6.59 -16.73 -25.35
N SER A 46 -7.36 -17.11 -24.33
CA SER A 46 -7.92 -18.46 -24.22
C SER A 46 -8.93 -18.84 -25.31
N THR A 47 -9.51 -17.83 -25.98
CA THR A 47 -10.46 -18.01 -27.09
C THR A 47 -9.79 -17.88 -28.47
N ALA A 48 -8.48 -17.63 -28.52
CA ALA A 48 -7.75 -17.42 -29.76
C ALA A 48 -7.59 -18.73 -30.55
N PRO A 49 -7.57 -18.68 -31.90
CA PRO A 49 -7.43 -19.86 -32.75
C PRO A 49 -6.04 -20.52 -32.66
N ARG A 50 -5.03 -19.79 -32.14
CA ARG A 50 -3.72 -20.35 -31.81
C ARG A 50 -3.58 -20.42 -30.29
N SER A 51 -3.30 -21.61 -29.78
CA SER A 51 -3.05 -21.83 -28.36
C SER A 51 -1.80 -21.07 -27.92
N THR A 52 -1.92 -20.35 -26.81
CA THR A 52 -0.76 -19.73 -26.14
C THR A 52 -0.02 -20.78 -25.32
N THR A 53 1.31 -20.75 -25.34
CA THR A 53 2.15 -21.68 -24.56
C THR A 53 1.84 -21.56 -23.06
N GLU A 54 1.86 -22.70 -22.36
CA GLU A 54 1.48 -22.78 -20.94
C GLU A 54 2.41 -22.00 -20.01
N GLU A 55 3.67 -21.79 -20.40
CA GLU A 55 4.66 -21.01 -19.65
C GLU A 55 4.38 -19.49 -19.65
N VAL A 56 3.71 -18.95 -20.69
CA VAL A 56 3.59 -17.49 -20.88
C VAL A 56 2.94 -16.78 -19.69
N PRO A 57 1.79 -17.23 -19.15
CA PRO A 57 1.19 -16.57 -18.01
C PRO A 57 2.04 -16.65 -16.74
N ALA A 58 2.80 -17.74 -16.56
CA ALA A 58 3.70 -17.89 -15.42
C ALA A 58 4.86 -16.89 -15.48
N ILE A 59 5.43 -16.69 -16.69
CA ILE A 59 6.44 -15.65 -16.95
C ILE A 59 5.87 -14.26 -16.69
N VAL A 60 4.66 -13.98 -17.20
CA VAL A 60 3.99 -12.69 -16.99
C VAL A 60 3.74 -12.43 -15.51
N ALA A 61 3.28 -13.45 -14.75
CA ALA A 61 3.10 -13.36 -13.30
C ALA A 61 4.41 -13.08 -12.56
N ALA A 62 5.49 -13.79 -12.91
CA ALA A 62 6.80 -13.59 -12.31
C ALA A 62 7.36 -12.18 -12.58
N VAL A 63 7.26 -11.69 -13.82
CA VAL A 63 7.77 -10.36 -14.20
C VAL A 63 6.96 -9.24 -13.55
N ILE A 64 5.64 -9.28 -13.68
CA ILE A 64 4.76 -8.25 -13.10
C ILE A 64 4.83 -8.29 -11.58
N GLY A 65 4.83 -9.48 -10.99
CA GLY A 65 4.97 -9.69 -9.55
C GLY A 65 6.29 -9.14 -9.02
N GLY A 66 7.40 -9.48 -9.67
CA GLY A 66 8.73 -8.98 -9.31
C GLY A 66 8.86 -7.46 -9.39
N LEU A 67 8.36 -6.84 -10.46
CA LEU A 67 8.29 -5.38 -10.55
C LEU A 67 7.41 -4.79 -9.45
N GLY A 68 6.26 -5.42 -9.17
CA GLY A 68 5.38 -5.04 -8.07
C GLY A 68 6.09 -5.04 -6.70
N VAL A 69 6.85 -6.08 -6.40
CA VAL A 69 7.66 -6.15 -5.16
C VAL A 69 8.65 -4.99 -5.10
N VAL A 70 9.43 -4.75 -6.16
CA VAL A 70 10.44 -3.67 -6.18
C VAL A 70 9.79 -2.30 -5.97
N PHE A 71 8.73 -1.98 -6.73
CA PHE A 71 8.04 -0.70 -6.60
C PHE A 71 7.34 -0.55 -5.25
N GLY A 72 6.68 -1.60 -4.76
CA GLY A 72 6.00 -1.60 -3.47
C GLY A 72 6.96 -1.40 -2.30
N VAL A 73 8.08 -2.13 -2.27
CA VAL A 73 9.10 -2.01 -1.22
C VAL A 73 9.75 -0.62 -1.26
N ARG A 74 10.03 -0.08 -2.45
CA ARG A 74 10.54 1.29 -2.60
C ARG A 74 9.53 2.31 -2.06
N HIS A 75 8.24 2.14 -2.36
CA HIS A 75 7.22 3.06 -1.88
C HIS A 75 7.07 3.03 -0.35
N MET A 76 7.06 1.84 0.25
CA MET A 76 7.02 1.66 1.70
C MET A 76 8.27 2.23 2.37
N THR A 77 9.47 1.88 1.88
CA THR A 77 10.72 2.14 2.61
C THR A 77 11.31 3.52 2.34
N VAL A 78 11.19 4.04 1.11
CA VAL A 78 11.83 5.31 0.72
C VAL A 78 10.83 6.46 0.77
N THR A 79 9.62 6.27 0.22
CA THR A 79 8.64 7.37 0.16
C THR A 79 7.73 7.44 1.39
N HIS A 80 7.75 6.42 2.25
CA HIS A 80 6.79 6.23 3.36
C HIS A 80 5.34 6.36 2.88
N ARG A 81 5.08 5.80 1.71
CA ARG A 81 3.74 5.64 1.15
C ARG A 81 3.42 4.17 1.26
N ASP A 82 2.70 3.79 2.31
CA ASP A 82 2.38 2.39 2.51
C ASP A 82 1.34 1.95 1.50
N VAL A 83 1.72 0.96 0.71
CA VAL A 83 0.98 0.45 -0.43
C VAL A 83 1.01 -1.06 -0.41
N VAL A 84 -0.15 -1.70 -0.61
CA VAL A 84 -0.25 -3.17 -0.62
C VAL A 84 0.35 -3.81 -1.88
N VAL A 85 0.95 -3.02 -2.77
CA VAL A 85 1.56 -3.50 -4.02
C VAL A 85 2.66 -4.53 -3.77
N ALA A 86 3.47 -4.37 -2.71
CA ALA A 86 4.56 -5.30 -2.40
C ALA A 86 4.06 -6.73 -2.12
N PRO A 87 3.17 -6.97 -1.14
CA PRO A 87 2.68 -8.32 -0.86
C PRO A 87 1.87 -8.91 -2.03
N PHE A 88 0.97 -8.15 -2.66
CA PHE A 88 0.21 -8.70 -3.79
C PHE A 88 1.08 -8.97 -5.04
N GLY A 89 2.12 -8.18 -5.25
CA GLY A 89 3.14 -8.47 -6.26
C GLY A 89 3.97 -9.70 -5.92
N GLY A 90 4.33 -9.87 -4.65
CA GLY A 90 5.12 -11.01 -4.21
C GLY A 90 4.36 -12.34 -4.22
N ILE A 91 3.04 -12.35 -3.97
CA ILE A 91 2.18 -13.51 -4.26
C ILE A 91 2.29 -13.93 -5.73
N LEU A 92 2.19 -12.99 -6.68
CA LEU A 92 2.29 -13.28 -8.11
C LEU A 92 3.70 -13.74 -8.50
N LEU A 93 4.73 -13.14 -7.92
CA LEU A 93 6.11 -13.56 -8.11
C LEU A 93 6.31 -15.01 -7.64
N CYS A 94 5.83 -15.34 -6.44
CA CYS A 94 5.94 -16.68 -5.88
C CYS A 94 5.21 -17.71 -6.76
N ILE A 95 3.94 -17.47 -7.09
CA ILE A 95 3.15 -18.41 -7.91
C ILE A 95 3.77 -18.56 -9.31
N GLY A 96 4.17 -17.46 -9.95
CA GLY A 96 4.81 -17.45 -11.27
C GLY A 96 6.14 -18.20 -11.28
N SER A 97 7.06 -17.83 -10.40
CA SER A 97 8.39 -18.43 -10.32
C SER A 97 8.34 -19.89 -9.89
N ILE A 98 7.54 -20.26 -8.88
CA ILE A 98 7.42 -21.65 -8.44
C ILE A 98 6.79 -22.50 -9.55
N SER A 99 5.79 -22.00 -10.26
CA SER A 99 5.22 -22.73 -11.41
C SER A 99 6.28 -23.05 -12.46
N LEU A 100 7.12 -22.07 -12.83
CA LEU A 100 8.19 -22.27 -13.81
C LEU A 100 9.27 -23.25 -13.33
N LEU A 101 9.64 -23.18 -12.05
CA LEU A 101 10.60 -24.12 -11.44
C LEU A 101 10.03 -25.54 -11.33
N SER A 102 8.74 -25.67 -11.06
CA SER A 102 8.07 -26.97 -10.90
C SER A 102 7.83 -27.69 -12.22
N ASP A 103 7.56 -26.94 -13.29
CA ASP A 103 7.22 -27.50 -14.60
C ASP A 103 8.41 -28.28 -15.20
N ARG A 104 9.62 -27.77 -14.97
CA ARG A 104 10.88 -28.37 -15.45
C ARG A 104 11.56 -29.29 -14.44
N TRP A 105 10.90 -29.58 -13.32
CA TRP A 105 11.51 -30.33 -12.22
C TRP A 105 12.02 -31.72 -12.63
N GLY A 106 11.26 -32.40 -13.52
CA GLY A 106 11.61 -33.72 -14.02
C GLY A 106 12.85 -33.75 -14.92
N ASP A 107 13.17 -32.63 -15.56
CA ASP A 107 14.32 -32.49 -16.47
C ASP A 107 15.59 -32.06 -15.75
N TYR A 108 15.47 -31.61 -14.50
CA TYR A 108 16.58 -31.10 -13.71
C TYR A 108 17.44 -32.20 -13.12
N ASN A 109 18.76 -31.97 -13.15
CA ASN A 109 19.68 -32.78 -12.38
C ASN A 109 19.57 -32.45 -10.87
N GLN A 110 20.11 -33.30 -10.00
CA GLN A 110 20.02 -33.16 -8.54
C GLN A 110 20.49 -31.79 -8.03
N ALA A 111 21.54 -31.21 -8.63
CA ALA A 111 22.03 -29.89 -8.27
C ALA A 111 21.04 -28.76 -8.63
N GLU A 112 20.41 -28.84 -9.81
CA GLU A 112 19.43 -27.86 -10.26
C GLU A 112 18.13 -27.95 -9.45
N GLN A 113 17.72 -29.15 -9.07
CA GLN A 113 16.60 -29.37 -8.16
C GLN A 113 16.87 -28.72 -6.78
N LEU A 114 18.08 -28.89 -6.24
CA LEU A 114 18.47 -28.27 -4.96
C LEU A 114 18.46 -26.75 -5.04
N ILE A 115 19.01 -26.17 -6.10
CA ILE A 115 19.01 -24.71 -6.32
C ILE A 115 17.59 -24.18 -6.48
N SER A 116 16.76 -24.88 -7.26
CA SER A 116 15.35 -24.51 -7.48
C SER A 116 14.55 -24.54 -6.18
N PHE A 117 14.76 -25.57 -5.36
CA PHE A 117 14.14 -25.68 -4.04
C PHE A 117 14.58 -24.56 -3.10
N ALA A 118 15.89 -24.27 -3.05
CA ALA A 118 16.42 -23.17 -2.25
C ALA A 118 15.83 -21.81 -2.69
N LEU A 119 15.74 -21.56 -4.00
CA LEU A 119 15.18 -20.32 -4.54
C LEU A 119 13.69 -20.19 -4.22
N ALA A 120 12.90 -21.27 -4.40
CA ALA A 120 11.49 -21.29 -4.02
C ALA A 120 11.31 -21.02 -2.51
N SER A 121 12.14 -21.61 -1.66
CA SER A 121 12.09 -21.42 -0.21
C SER A 121 12.39 -19.97 0.19
N VAL A 122 13.38 -19.33 -0.45
CA VAL A 122 13.70 -17.92 -0.23
C VAL A 122 12.54 -17.03 -0.68
N LEU A 123 11.94 -17.27 -1.85
CA LEU A 123 10.80 -16.50 -2.34
C LEU A 123 9.63 -16.55 -1.36
N VAL A 124 9.25 -17.75 -0.89
CA VAL A 124 8.15 -17.92 0.07
C VAL A 124 8.46 -17.23 1.40
N THR A 125 9.70 -17.33 1.89
CA THR A 125 10.10 -16.68 3.15
C THR A 125 10.03 -15.15 3.05
N LEU A 126 10.51 -14.60 1.93
CA LEU A 126 10.44 -13.16 1.66
C LEU A 126 8.98 -12.70 1.52
N GLU A 127 8.13 -13.49 0.88
CA GLU A 127 6.71 -13.17 0.74
C GLU A 127 5.99 -13.17 2.09
N ILE A 128 6.27 -14.14 2.97
CA ILE A 128 5.74 -14.13 4.33
C ILE A 128 6.12 -12.82 5.03
N TYR A 129 7.39 -12.41 4.95
CA TYR A 129 7.84 -11.14 5.52
C TYR A 129 7.07 -9.93 4.95
N LEU A 130 6.87 -9.87 3.63
CA LEU A 130 6.14 -8.78 2.98
C LEU A 130 4.66 -8.77 3.36
N ALA A 131 4.02 -9.94 3.49
CA ALA A 131 2.64 -10.06 3.94
C ALA A 131 2.49 -9.55 5.38
N PHE A 132 3.39 -9.93 6.29
CA PHE A 132 3.37 -9.40 7.66
C PHE A 132 3.59 -7.89 7.68
N ARG A 133 4.62 -7.39 6.99
CA ARG A 133 4.94 -5.96 6.98
C ARG A 133 3.84 -5.12 6.32
N GLY A 134 3.28 -5.57 5.21
CA GLY A 134 2.37 -4.78 4.38
C GLY A 134 0.88 -4.96 4.72
N LEU A 135 0.47 -6.11 5.26
CA LEU A 135 -0.94 -6.41 5.55
C LEU A 135 -1.25 -6.51 7.04
N VAL A 136 -0.33 -7.03 7.86
CA VAL A 136 -0.58 -7.30 9.30
C VAL A 136 -0.17 -6.13 10.17
N ILE A 137 1.08 -5.68 10.05
CA ILE A 137 1.61 -4.52 10.81
C ILE A 137 0.87 -3.23 10.39
N GLY A 138 0.35 -3.20 9.16
CA GLY A 138 -0.49 -2.12 8.68
C GLY A 138 0.31 -0.90 8.23
N VAL A 139 -0.38 0.23 8.16
CA VAL A 139 0.13 1.48 7.59
C VAL A 139 0.70 2.36 8.70
N GLN A 140 1.91 2.89 8.50
CA GLN A 140 2.57 3.81 9.42
C GLN A 140 1.76 5.10 9.57
N GLY A 141 1.67 5.63 10.79
CA GLY A 141 0.97 6.89 11.07
C GLY A 141 1.50 8.07 10.25
N ILE A 142 2.81 8.09 9.95
CA ILE A 142 3.44 9.09 9.08
C ILE A 142 2.80 9.12 7.69
N SER A 143 2.41 7.96 7.15
CA SER A 143 1.76 7.87 5.84
C SER A 143 0.37 8.51 5.85
N TRP A 144 -0.38 8.31 6.94
CA TRP A 144 -1.67 8.96 7.19
C TRP A 144 -1.52 10.47 7.37
N SER A 145 -0.55 10.93 8.16
CA SER A 145 -0.26 12.36 8.35
C SER A 145 0.12 13.07 7.04
N LYS A 146 0.98 12.45 6.21
CA LYS A 146 1.30 12.96 4.86
C LYS A 146 0.06 13.05 3.96
N SER A 147 -0.82 12.05 4.04
CA SER A 147 -2.06 12.05 3.27
C SER A 147 -3.03 13.13 3.78
N GLY A 148 -3.14 13.33 5.10
CA GLY A 148 -3.92 14.41 5.71
C GLY A 148 -3.49 15.79 5.21
N LEU A 149 -2.19 16.10 5.25
CA LEU A 149 -1.66 17.36 4.73
C LEU A 149 -1.99 17.56 3.24
N ARG A 150 -1.95 16.49 2.44
CA ARG A 150 -2.38 16.54 1.04
C ARG A 150 -3.86 16.86 0.89
N GLN A 151 -4.73 16.38 1.78
CA GLN A 151 -6.17 16.70 1.75
C GLN A 151 -6.47 18.12 2.20
N VAL A 152 -5.75 18.64 3.20
CA VAL A 152 -5.82 20.06 3.59
C VAL A 152 -5.53 20.95 2.39
N ARG A 153 -4.42 20.71 1.69
CA ARG A 153 -4.05 21.45 0.47
C ARG A 153 -5.04 21.29 -0.70
N ARG A 154 -5.96 20.33 -0.63
CA ARG A 154 -7.01 20.10 -1.64
C ARG A 154 -8.36 20.70 -1.23
N GLY A 155 -8.46 21.24 -0.01
CA GLY A 155 -9.72 21.73 0.55
C GLY A 155 -10.71 20.64 0.95
N LEU A 156 -10.26 19.38 1.03
CA LEU A 156 -11.11 18.29 1.49
C LEU A 156 -10.88 18.08 2.99
N LEU A 157 -11.56 18.86 3.81
CA LEU A 157 -11.39 18.81 5.28
C LEU A 157 -12.19 17.66 5.90
N GLU A 158 -13.46 17.53 5.52
CA GLU A 158 -14.42 16.58 6.10
C GLU A 158 -14.63 15.31 5.27
N GLY A 159 -15.29 14.34 5.92
CA GLY A 159 -15.72 13.07 5.32
C GLY A 159 -14.69 11.94 5.44
N PRO A 160 -15.03 10.72 4.98
CA PRO A 160 -14.20 9.53 5.16
C PRO A 160 -12.81 9.58 4.51
N ARG A 161 -12.61 10.51 3.58
CA ARG A 161 -11.35 10.78 2.86
C ARG A 161 -10.83 12.20 3.12
N GLY A 162 -11.45 12.93 4.05
CA GLY A 162 -11.05 14.27 4.43
C GLY A 162 -9.79 14.28 5.30
N ALA A 163 -9.21 15.46 5.44
CA ALA A 163 -8.04 15.70 6.28
C ALA A 163 -8.24 15.23 7.72
N VAL A 164 -9.40 15.50 8.33
CA VAL A 164 -9.72 15.12 9.72
C VAL A 164 -9.57 13.60 9.91
N SER A 165 -10.28 12.81 9.09
CA SER A 165 -10.23 11.34 9.18
C SER A 165 -8.82 10.77 8.96
N HIS A 166 -7.99 11.46 8.17
CA HIS A 166 -6.62 11.03 7.94
C HIS A 166 -5.71 11.33 9.14
N PHE A 167 -5.88 12.48 9.81
CA PHE A 167 -5.12 12.79 11.01
C PHE A 167 -5.54 11.94 12.22
N GLU A 168 -6.81 11.61 12.38
CA GLU A 168 -7.28 10.67 13.40
C GLU A 168 -6.65 9.27 13.26
N LYS A 169 -6.40 8.83 12.03
CA LYS A 169 -5.74 7.54 11.74
C LYS A 169 -4.23 7.59 11.85
N SER A 170 -3.64 8.78 12.03
CA SER A 170 -2.19 8.96 12.07
C SER A 170 -1.57 8.75 13.45
N TRP A 171 -2.41 8.54 14.47
CA TRP A 171 -1.96 8.33 15.85
C TRP A 171 -1.14 7.07 15.99
N HIS A 172 -0.06 7.17 16.76
CA HIS A 172 0.80 6.04 17.03
C HIS A 172 1.19 6.03 18.51
N SER A 173 0.97 4.89 19.17
CA SER A 173 1.25 4.71 20.60
C SER A 173 2.73 4.81 20.95
N GLU A 174 3.62 4.51 20.00
CA GLU A 174 5.07 4.52 20.21
C GLU A 174 5.69 5.89 19.88
N ASP A 175 5.14 6.61 18.89
CA ASP A 175 5.64 7.90 18.43
C ASP A 175 4.78 9.06 18.96
N GLN A 176 5.03 9.49 20.20
CA GLN A 176 4.30 10.59 20.83
C GLN A 176 4.37 11.91 20.02
N TRP A 177 5.50 12.17 19.36
CA TRP A 177 5.69 13.35 18.51
C TRP A 177 4.71 13.38 17.32
N LEU A 178 4.43 12.22 16.72
CA LEU A 178 3.50 12.12 15.59
C LEU A 178 2.06 12.34 16.04
N THR A 179 1.72 11.82 17.22
CA THR A 179 0.44 12.05 17.87
C THR A 179 0.25 13.53 18.20
N ALA A 180 1.26 14.21 18.74
CA ALA A 180 1.23 15.67 18.97
C ALA A 180 1.02 16.45 17.67
N MET A 181 1.77 16.13 16.61
CA MET A 181 1.61 16.77 15.29
C MET A 181 0.20 16.59 14.71
N SER A 182 -0.41 15.41 14.90
CA SER A 182 -1.76 15.14 14.43
C SER A 182 -2.83 15.94 15.19
N HIS A 183 -2.70 16.06 16.52
CA HIS A 183 -3.59 16.88 17.34
C HIS A 183 -3.44 18.36 16.99
N ALA A 184 -2.22 18.86 16.84
CA ALA A 184 -1.99 20.22 16.37
C ALA A 184 -2.64 20.49 15.00
N ALA A 185 -2.56 19.54 14.06
CA ALA A 185 -3.24 19.67 12.77
C ALA A 185 -4.77 19.70 12.92
N LEU A 186 -5.33 18.83 13.76
CA LEU A 186 -6.78 18.77 14.03
C LEU A 186 -7.28 20.05 14.67
N VAL A 187 -6.57 20.60 15.67
CA VAL A 187 -6.92 21.90 16.29
C VAL A 187 -7.00 23.00 15.24
N LEU A 188 -6.00 23.10 14.34
CA LEU A 188 -6.00 24.11 13.28
C LEU A 188 -7.17 23.94 12.30
N ILE A 189 -7.51 22.70 11.96
CA ILE A 189 -8.63 22.40 11.05
C ILE A 189 -9.98 22.73 11.70
N HIS A 190 -10.22 22.27 12.93
CA HIS A 190 -11.47 22.54 13.66
C HIS A 190 -11.65 24.04 13.94
N ARG A 191 -10.57 24.74 14.32
CA ARG A 191 -10.57 26.20 14.45
C ARG A 191 -10.99 26.90 13.16
N HIS A 192 -10.49 26.44 12.01
CA HIS A 192 -10.84 27.01 10.71
C HIS A 192 -12.32 26.72 10.33
N MET A 193 -12.85 25.57 10.74
CA MET A 193 -14.26 25.21 10.52
C MET A 193 -15.23 25.88 11.52
N GLY A 194 -14.70 26.49 12.59
CA GLY A 194 -15.52 27.09 13.67
C GLY A 194 -16.09 26.08 14.66
N ASP A 195 -15.50 24.87 14.72
CA ASP A 195 -15.93 23.78 15.59
C ASP A 195 -15.15 23.83 16.92
N SER A 196 -15.65 24.65 17.85
CA SER A 196 -14.96 24.91 19.12
C SER A 196 -14.88 23.71 20.06
N GLU A 197 -15.81 22.76 19.96
CA GLU A 197 -15.85 21.59 20.85
C GLU A 197 -14.71 20.63 20.54
N ASN A 198 -14.54 20.27 19.26
CA ASN A 198 -13.44 19.40 18.84
C ASN A 198 -12.09 20.11 18.86
N GLU A 199 -12.08 21.44 18.65
CA GLU A 199 -10.88 22.26 18.85
C GLU A 199 -10.35 22.13 20.28
N GLU A 200 -11.20 22.39 21.29
CA GLU A 200 -10.83 22.32 22.70
C GLU A 200 -10.39 20.91 23.11
N TYR A 201 -11.09 19.88 22.64
CA TYR A 201 -10.73 18.50 22.90
C TYR A 201 -9.30 18.17 22.43
N HIS A 202 -8.96 18.53 21.18
CA HIS A 202 -7.64 18.23 20.63
C HIS A 202 -6.54 19.14 21.18
N ASP A 203 -6.86 20.37 21.60
CA ASP A 203 -5.92 21.27 22.26
C ASP A 203 -5.54 20.72 23.65
N LEU A 204 -6.53 20.25 24.43
CA LEU A 204 -6.29 19.58 25.71
C LEU A 204 -5.42 18.32 25.57
N GLU A 205 -5.62 17.53 24.50
CA GLU A 205 -4.80 16.35 24.26
C GLU A 205 -3.37 16.71 23.81
N LEU A 206 -3.22 17.78 23.03
CA LEU A 206 -1.91 18.32 22.66
C LEU A 206 -1.13 18.80 23.88
N GLU A 207 -1.78 19.50 24.81
CA GLU A 207 -1.17 19.96 26.06
C GLU A 207 -0.61 18.79 26.89
N LYS A 208 -1.30 17.64 26.93
CA LYS A 208 -0.79 16.42 27.60
C LYS A 208 0.47 15.86 26.94
N LEU A 209 0.69 16.14 25.66
CA LEU A 209 1.82 15.66 24.86
C LEU A 209 3.00 16.66 24.81
N GLY A 210 2.93 17.74 25.60
CA GLY A 210 3.96 18.77 25.66
C GLY A 210 3.57 20.09 24.99
N GLY A 211 2.29 20.24 24.59
CA GLY A 211 1.73 21.49 24.09
C GLY A 211 2.26 21.89 22.72
N TRP A 212 1.98 23.12 22.32
CA TRP A 212 2.39 23.67 21.02
C TRP A 212 3.91 23.71 20.83
N ASP A 213 4.69 23.85 21.90
CA ASP A 213 6.16 23.88 21.86
C ASP A 213 6.77 22.53 21.45
N SER A 214 6.02 21.44 21.59
CA SER A 214 6.44 20.10 21.14
C SER A 214 6.36 19.89 19.62
N VAL A 215 5.69 20.80 18.90
CA VAL A 215 5.40 20.67 17.48
C VAL A 215 6.18 21.72 16.70
N ASP A 216 6.89 21.27 15.66
CA ASP A 216 7.70 22.15 14.82
C ASP A 216 6.82 23.20 14.09
N GLU A 217 7.28 24.45 14.09
CA GLU A 217 6.57 25.56 13.43
C GLU A 217 6.37 25.35 11.93
N SER A 218 7.28 24.64 11.26
CA SER A 218 7.13 24.33 9.83
C SER A 218 5.93 23.43 9.56
N TRP A 219 5.59 22.55 10.50
CA TRP A 219 4.40 21.69 10.40
C TRP A 219 3.12 22.50 10.52
N THR A 220 3.00 23.30 11.57
CA THR A 220 1.80 24.13 11.80
C THR A 220 1.66 25.18 10.70
N GLY A 221 2.77 25.75 10.22
CA GLY A 221 2.82 26.65 9.06
C GLY A 221 2.29 26.00 7.79
N ALA A 222 2.71 24.77 7.47
CA ALA A 222 2.24 24.05 6.28
C ALA A 222 0.73 23.74 6.31
N ILE A 223 0.16 23.49 7.50
CA ILE A 223 -1.29 23.31 7.67
C ILE A 223 -2.02 24.65 7.50
N ARG A 224 -1.55 25.70 8.18
CA ARG A 224 -2.15 27.05 8.08
C ARG A 224 -2.13 27.59 6.65
N GLU A 225 -1.03 27.41 5.92
CA GLU A 225 -0.92 27.77 4.51
C GLU A 225 -1.93 27.01 3.64
N GLY A 226 -2.12 25.71 3.92
CA GLY A 226 -3.12 24.91 3.22
C GLY A 226 -4.55 25.36 3.52
N LEU A 227 -4.84 25.78 4.75
CA LEU A 227 -6.16 26.26 5.17
C LEU A 227 -6.45 27.69 4.70
N SER A 228 -5.47 28.58 4.64
CA SER A 228 -5.67 29.95 4.17
C SER A 228 -5.93 30.06 2.67
N ALA A 229 -5.65 29.00 1.92
CA ALA A 229 -5.94 28.88 0.49
C ALA A 229 -7.39 28.44 0.18
N LEU A 230 -8.21 28.20 1.21
CA LEU A 230 -9.62 27.77 1.13
C LEU A 230 -10.57 28.95 1.32
#